data_AF-A0A318JJ35-F1
#
_entry.id   AF-A0A318JJ35-F1
#
_cell.length_a   1.000
_cell.length_b   1.000
_cell.length_c   1.000
_cell.angle_alpha   90.00
_cell.angle_beta   90.00
_cell.angle_gamma   90.00
#
_symmetry.space_group_name_H-M   'P 1'
#
loop_
_entity.id
_entity.type
_entity.pdbx_description
1 polymer ?
#
loop_
_entity_poly.entity_id
_entity_poly.type
_entity_poly.pdbx_seq_one_letter_code
_entity_poly.pdbx_strand_id
1 'polypeptide(L)'
;MEQQARKAPSPTGQVGEVLNLLRQHAKSGKPLYSLTLTGNYSIPEAASRIHELRGMGFNIISVIHSAVYFRGKERRRVAQYVLGTPEWPRPGYGKVEEAA
;
A
#
# COMPACT_ATOMS: atom_id res chain seq x y z
N MET A 1 10.41 -1.51 -30.10
CA MET A 1 10.77 -0.49 -29.09
C MET A 1 10.41 -1.05 -27.74
N GLU A 2 11.42 -1.48 -26.98
CA GLU A 2 11.27 -1.99 -25.62
C GLU A 2 10.52 -0.95 -24.78
N GLN A 3 9.35 -1.35 -24.27
CA GLN A 3 8.77 -0.68 -23.13
C GLN A 3 9.78 -0.86 -22.01
N GLN A 4 10.66 0.12 -21.80
CA GLN A 4 11.60 0.15 -20.70
C GLN A 4 10.77 0.04 -19.43
N ALA A 5 10.65 -1.19 -18.92
CA ALA A 5 9.85 -1.53 -17.77
C ALA A 5 10.47 -0.78 -16.61
N ARG A 6 9.96 0.41 -16.32
CA ARG A 6 10.28 1.20 -15.15
C ARG A 6 9.97 0.26 -13.97
N LYS A 7 10.99 -0.43 -13.49
CA LYS A 7 10.85 -1.51 -12.53
C LYS A 7 10.50 -0.83 -11.21
N ALA A 8 9.32 -1.13 -10.68
CA ALA A 8 8.90 -0.57 -9.40
C ALA A 8 10.01 -0.81 -8.37
N PRO A 9 10.36 0.19 -7.53
CA PRO A 9 11.39 0.01 -6.52
C PRO A 9 11.03 -1.20 -5.66
N SER A 10 12.00 -2.10 -5.46
CA SER A 10 11.82 -3.30 -4.64
C SER A 10 12.41 -3.04 -3.27
N PRO A 11 11.63 -2.46 -2.33
CA PRO A 11 12.10 -2.30 -0.96
C PRO A 11 12.41 -3.68 -0.37
N THR A 12 13.46 -3.75 0.43
CA THR A 12 13.89 -4.94 1.17
C THR A 12 13.48 -4.85 2.64
N GLY A 13 13.43 -6.00 3.34
CA GLY A 13 13.02 -6.09 4.74
C GLY A 13 11.52 -5.88 4.95
N GLN A 14 11.13 -5.25 6.07
CA GLN A 14 9.73 -5.08 6.47
C GLN A 14 8.91 -4.27 5.45
N VAL A 15 9.51 -3.26 4.81
CA VAL A 15 8.83 -2.44 3.78
C VAL A 15 8.51 -3.28 2.53
N GLY A 16 9.44 -4.16 2.15
CA GLY A 16 9.26 -5.13 1.06
C GLY A 16 8.17 -6.15 1.34
N GLU A 17 8.12 -6.66 2.57
CA GLU A 17 7.03 -7.54 3.01
C GLU A 17 5.67 -6.84 2.92
N VAL A 18 5.56 -5.61 3.42
CA VAL A 18 4.29 -4.85 3.34
C VAL A 18 3.87 -4.64 1.89
N LEU A 19 4.80 -4.34 0.98
CA LEU A 19 4.50 -4.21 -0.45
C LEU A 19 4.01 -5.53 -1.05
N ASN A 20 4.66 -6.64 -0.72
CA ASN A 20 4.27 -7.96 -1.20
C ASN A 20 2.87 -8.34 -0.69
N LEU A 21 2.57 -8.06 0.58
CA LEU A 21 1.25 -8.27 1.17
C LEU A 21 0.19 -7.41 0.47
N LEU A 22 0.47 -6.13 0.25
CA LEU A 22 -0.43 -5.25 -0.50
C LEU A 22 -0.73 -5.80 -1.90
N ARG A 23 0.29 -6.27 -2.63
CA ARG A 23 0.13 -6.88 -3.96
C ARG A 23 -0.71 -8.17 -3.90
N GLN A 24 -0.43 -9.06 -2.96
CA GLN A 24 -1.18 -10.31 -2.81
C GLN A 24 -2.65 -10.06 -2.47
N HIS A 25 -2.91 -9.12 -1.57
CA HIS A 25 -4.25 -8.71 -1.18
C HIS A 25 -4.98 -8.00 -2.32
N ALA A 26 -4.32 -7.09 -3.04
CA ALA A 26 -4.87 -6.43 -4.20
C ALA A 26 -5.23 -7.42 -5.32
N LYS A 27 -4.37 -8.39 -5.62
CA LYS A 27 -4.66 -9.48 -6.56
C LYS A 27 -5.86 -10.33 -6.15
N SER A 28 -6.05 -10.50 -4.85
CA SER A 28 -7.21 -11.22 -4.30
C SER A 28 -8.47 -10.34 -4.21
N GLY A 29 -8.40 -9.06 -4.61
CA GLY A 29 -9.49 -8.10 -4.47
C GLY A 29 -9.84 -7.78 -3.01
N LYS A 30 -8.96 -8.12 -2.06
CA LYS A 30 -9.20 -7.93 -0.63
C LYS A 30 -8.45 -6.69 -0.14
N PRO A 31 -9.11 -5.76 0.54
CA PRO A 31 -8.43 -4.65 1.18
C PRO A 31 -7.57 -5.15 2.36
N LEU A 32 -6.42 -4.51 2.57
CA LEU A 32 -5.49 -4.85 3.66
C LEU A 32 -5.69 -3.90 4.83
N TYR A 33 -6.09 -4.40 6.01
CA TYR A 33 -6.28 -3.55 7.19
C TYR A 33 -5.00 -3.48 8.02
N SER A 34 -4.75 -2.33 8.66
CA SER A 34 -3.64 -2.16 9.60
C SER A 34 -3.68 -3.18 10.74
N LEU A 35 -4.88 -3.57 11.16
CA LEU A 35 -5.09 -4.62 12.17
C LEU A 35 -4.65 -6.01 11.69
N THR A 36 -4.81 -6.30 10.39
CA THR A 36 -4.34 -7.56 9.80
C THR A 36 -2.82 -7.57 9.75
N LEU A 37 -2.19 -6.46 9.41
CA LEU A 37 -0.74 -6.33 9.40
C LEU A 37 -0.14 -6.53 10.81
N THR A 38 -0.69 -5.86 11.82
CA THR A 38 -0.19 -6.00 13.19
C THR A 38 -0.58 -7.32 13.84
N GLY A 39 -1.82 -7.79 13.63
CA GLY A 39 -2.34 -8.98 14.32
C GLY A 39 -2.01 -10.31 13.64
N ASN A 40 -1.80 -10.31 12.32
CA ASN A 40 -1.58 -11.54 11.53
C ASN A 40 -0.14 -11.67 11.03
N TYR A 41 0.51 -10.54 10.75
CA TYR A 41 1.88 -10.50 10.23
C TYR A 41 2.89 -9.96 11.24
N SER A 42 2.46 -9.62 12.46
CA SER A 42 3.31 -9.00 13.50
C SER A 42 4.15 -7.83 12.97
N ILE A 43 3.57 -7.04 12.04
CA ILE A 43 4.24 -5.84 11.51
C ILE A 43 3.83 -4.65 12.40
N PRO A 44 4.70 -4.21 13.31
CA PRO A 44 4.49 -2.95 14.02
C PRO A 44 4.56 -1.80 13.02
N GLU A 45 3.83 -0.72 13.31
CA GLU A 45 3.93 0.54 12.54
C GLU A 45 3.65 0.40 11.03
N ALA A 46 2.66 -0.43 10.68
CA ALA A 46 2.21 -0.60 9.30
C ALA A 46 1.99 0.74 8.56
N ALA A 47 1.42 1.74 9.23
CA ALA A 47 1.23 3.07 8.66
C ALA A 47 2.55 3.71 8.19
N SER A 48 3.61 3.68 9.01
CA SER A 48 4.92 4.22 8.67
C SER A 48 5.48 3.56 7.40
N ARG A 49 5.36 2.23 7.29
CA ARG A 49 5.82 1.47 6.11
C ARG A 49 5.04 1.82 4.84
N ILE A 50 3.74 2.03 4.97
CA ILE A 50 2.89 2.50 3.86
C ILE A 50 3.30 3.91 3.42
N HIS A 51 3.63 4.80 4.37
CA HIS A 51 4.14 6.12 4.06
C HIS A 51 5.47 6.07 3.30
N GLU A 52 6.40 5.20 3.69
CA GLU A 52 7.65 4.97 2.95
C GLU A 52 7.39 4.53 1.51
N LEU A 53 6.52 3.55 1.29
CA LEU A 53 6.13 3.09 -0.05
C LEU A 53 5.49 4.21 -0.88
N ARG A 54 4.62 5.02 -0.27
CA ARG A 54 4.01 6.17 -0.94
C ARG A 54 5.07 7.21 -1.33
N GLY A 55 6.10 7.41 -0.50
CA GLY A 55 7.27 8.23 -0.81
C GLY A 55 8.05 7.73 -2.02
N MET A 56 8.12 6.40 -2.23
CA MET A 56 8.74 5.77 -3.41
C MET A 56 7.85 5.83 -4.69
N GLY A 57 6.66 6.43 -4.60
CA GLY A 57 5.76 6.61 -5.74
C GLY A 57 4.74 5.51 -5.96
N PHE A 58 4.58 4.60 -4.99
CA PHE A 58 3.52 3.60 -5.04
C PHE A 58 2.14 4.24 -4.84
N ASN A 59 1.18 3.79 -5.64
CA ASN A 59 -0.19 4.26 -5.57
C ASN A 59 -0.98 3.51 -4.48
N ILE A 60 -0.77 3.90 -3.22
CA ILE A 60 -1.44 3.27 -2.07
C ILE A 60 -2.55 4.18 -1.54
N ILE A 61 -3.78 3.72 -1.69
CA ILE A 61 -4.99 4.37 -1.20
C ILE A 61 -5.18 3.94 0.25
N SER A 62 -5.19 4.90 1.17
CA SER A 62 -5.45 4.67 2.59
C SER A 62 -6.81 5.24 2.97
N VAL A 63 -7.72 4.39 3.44
CA VAL A 63 -9.06 4.77 3.89
C VAL A 63 -9.16 4.52 5.39
N ILE A 64 -9.51 5.54 6.17
CA ILE A 64 -9.70 5.38 7.61
C ILE A 64 -11.16 5.08 7.87
N HIS A 65 -11.44 3.93 8.46
CA HIS A 65 -12.78 3.51 8.83
C HIS A 65 -13.02 3.78 10.32
N SER A 66 -14.16 4.38 10.64
CA SER A 66 -14.55 4.67 12.03
C SER A 66 -14.77 3.40 12.84
N ALA A 67 -15.37 2.36 12.25
CA ALA A 67 -15.60 1.06 12.86
C ALA A 67 -15.53 -0.03 11.79
N VAL A 68 -14.75 -1.08 12.03
CA VAL A 68 -14.64 -2.25 11.16
C VAL A 68 -14.77 -3.50 12.01
N TYR A 69 -15.61 -4.43 11.57
CA TYR A 69 -15.69 -5.76 12.17
C TYR A 69 -14.52 -6.61 11.65
N PHE A 70 -13.56 -6.89 12.52
CA PHE A 70 -12.41 -7.74 12.20
C PHE A 70 -12.35 -8.92 13.17
N ARG A 71 -12.38 -10.15 12.64
CA ARG A 71 -12.40 -11.42 13.41
C ARG A 71 -13.44 -11.43 14.55
N GLY A 72 -14.66 -10.96 14.27
CA GLY A 72 -15.76 -10.93 15.24
C GLY A 72 -15.65 -9.87 16.33
N LYS A 73 -14.68 -8.94 16.25
CA LYS A 73 -14.60 -7.77 17.14
C LYS A 73 -14.73 -6.48 16.35
N GLU A 74 -15.57 -5.56 16.83
CA GLU A 74 -15.59 -4.20 16.34
C GLU A 74 -14.28 -3.51 16.75
N ARG A 75 -13.55 -3.00 15.78
CA ARG A 75 -12.38 -2.16 16.01
C ARG A 75 -12.63 -0.81 15.41
N ARG A 76 -12.38 0.22 16.22
CA ARG A 76 -12.55 1.61 15.82
C ARG A 76 -11.23 2.19 15.31
N ARG A 77 -11.33 3.18 14.41
CA ARG A 77 -10.17 3.92 13.85
C ARG A 77 -9.20 3.00 13.10
N VAL A 78 -9.73 2.20 12.17
CA VAL A 78 -8.93 1.22 11.42
C VAL A 78 -8.54 1.80 10.08
N ALA A 79 -7.24 1.87 9.80
CA ALA A 79 -6.74 2.18 8.48
C ALA A 79 -6.85 0.95 7.58
N GLN A 80 -7.48 1.13 6.42
CA GLN A 80 -7.55 0.20 5.31
C GLN A 80 -6.62 0.70 4.22
N TYR A 81 -5.83 -0.20 3.66
CA TYR A 81 -4.89 0.06 2.58
C TYR A 81 -5.30 -0.75 1.36
N VAL A 82 -5.34 -0.08 0.22
CA VAL A 82 -5.67 -0.67 -1.07
C VAL A 82 -4.63 -0.22 -2.07
N LEU A 83 -4.10 -1.16 -2.84
CA LEU A 83 -3.23 -0.84 -3.96
C LEU A 83 -4.10 -0.33 -5.10
N GLY A 84 -3.90 0.93 -5.50
CA GLY A 84 -4.58 1.49 -6.65
C GLY A 84 -4.07 0.87 -7.95
N THR A 85 -4.82 1.05 -9.03
CA THR A 85 -4.41 0.65 -10.38
C THR A 85 -4.23 1.91 -11.23
N PRO A 86 -3.05 2.16 -11.85
CA PRO A 86 -1.82 1.33 -11.82
C PRO A 86 -1.16 1.30 -10.43
N GLU A 87 -0.53 0.17 -10.08
CA GLU A 87 0.16 -0.01 -8.78
C GLU A 87 1.33 0.97 -8.60
N TRP A 88 2.02 1.22 -9.72
CA TRP A 88 3.16 2.10 -9.86
C TRP A 88 3.42 2.29 -11.38
N PRO A 89 3.87 3.47 -11.84
CA PRO A 89 3.96 4.70 -11.08
C PRO A 89 2.57 5.25 -10.79
N ARG A 90 2.41 5.89 -9.62
CA ARG A 90 1.25 6.75 -9.36
C ARG A 90 1.05 7.71 -10.54
N PRO A 91 -0.18 7.95 -11.03
CA PRO A 91 -0.41 8.99 -12.02
C PRO A 91 0.09 10.34 -11.46
N GLY A 92 1.04 10.97 -12.17
CA GLY A 92 1.73 12.18 -11.74
C GLY A 92 3.06 11.98 -10.99
N TYR A 93 3.49 10.73 -10.73
CA TYR A 93 4.82 10.46 -10.18
C TYR A 93 5.88 10.57 -11.28
N GLY A 94 6.77 11.57 -11.17
CA GLY A 94 7.82 11.86 -12.15
C GLY A 94 7.39 12.68 -13.36
N LYS A 95 6.19 13.28 -13.36
CA LYS A 95 5.87 14.36 -14.30
C LYS A 95 6.43 15.64 -13.70
N VAL A 96 7.70 15.93 -13.98
CA VAL A 96 8.16 17.31 -13.97
C VAL A 96 7.26 18.05 -14.96
N GLU A 97 6.57 19.04 -14.43
CA GLU A 97 5.80 20.00 -15.18
C GLU A 97 6.79 20.86 -15.98
N GLU A 98 7.28 20.35 -17.12
CA GLU A 98 7.74 21.22 -18.21
C GLU A 98 6.53 21.50 -19.09
N ALA A 99 5.74 22.46 -18.62
CA ALA A 99 4.81 23.22 -19.44
C ALA A 99 5.18 24.70 -19.26
N ALA A 100 6.14 25.17 -20.06
CA ALA A 100 6.36 26.58 -20.33
C ALA A 100 6.90 26.71 -21.77
#